data_AF-A0A067EL54-F1
#
_entry.id   AF-A0A067EL54-F1
#
_cell.length_a   1.000
_cell.length_b   1.000
_cell.length_c   1.000
_cell.angle_alpha   90.00
_cell.angle_beta   90.00
_cell.angle_gamma   90.00
#
_symmetry.space_group_name_H-M   'P 1'
#
loop_
_entity.id
_entity.type
_entity.pdbx_description
1 polymer ?
#
loop_
_entity_poly.entity_id
_entity_poly.type
_entity_poly.pdbx_seq_one_letter_code
_entity_poly.pdbx_strand_id
1 'polypeptide(L)'
;MNRSNGSARKRPPPTPKESWPNKQQATTPTTPVIDDEFLDEDVFLDETLLPEDEESLILRDIEQRQDFASRLAKWARPPLSSGYVSQCQSIMFQQLDIDYVIGDSNRELLPLSSGSAAIIRIFGVTREGHSVCCKVHGFEPYFYISCPQGMGPDDISHFHQILEGRMREANRNSKVPQFVRHIEMVQKRSIMYYQQQKSQPFLKIVVALPTMVASCRGILDRGIQLDGLGMKSFMTYESNVLFALRFMIDCNIVGGNWIEVPVGKYRKTAKTLSYCQLEFDCLYSDIISRHPEGEFSKMAPFRILSFDIECAGRKGHFPEPTHDPVIQVANLVTLQGEKQPFIRNVMTLKSCAPIVGVDVMSFETERDVLLAWRDFIREVDPDVMIGYNICKFDLPYLIE
;
A
#
# COMPACT_ATOMS: atom_id res chain seq x y z
N MET A 1 6.43 56.95 -26.92
CA MET A 1 5.04 56.49 -26.78
C MET A 1 5.08 54.97 -26.67
N ASN A 2 4.67 54.25 -25.64
CA ASN A 2 3.92 54.54 -24.43
C ASN A 2 4.38 53.60 -23.30
N ARG A 3 4.34 54.09 -22.06
CA ARG A 3 4.52 53.36 -20.80
C ARG A 3 3.18 52.74 -20.34
N SER A 4 3.21 51.57 -19.71
CA SER A 4 2.33 51.16 -18.58
C SER A 4 2.71 49.75 -18.09
N ASN A 5 3.36 49.61 -16.92
CA ASN A 5 2.81 49.29 -15.59
C ASN A 5 2.03 47.97 -15.47
N GLY A 6 2.70 46.92 -14.98
CA GLY A 6 2.10 45.68 -14.46
C GLY A 6 2.36 45.53 -12.96
N SER A 7 1.28 45.50 -12.19
CA SER A 7 1.22 45.47 -10.72
C SER A 7 1.52 44.07 -10.15
N ALA A 8 2.44 44.00 -9.17
CA ALA A 8 2.69 42.81 -8.35
C ALA A 8 1.79 42.83 -7.10
N ARG A 9 0.89 41.85 -6.97
CA ARG A 9 0.06 41.64 -5.75
C ARG A 9 0.86 40.86 -4.69
N LYS A 10 1.15 41.50 -3.56
CA LYS A 10 1.72 40.92 -2.33
C LYS A 10 0.63 40.26 -1.48
N ARG A 11 0.96 39.11 -0.87
CA ARG A 11 0.14 38.42 0.16
C ARG A 11 0.21 39.17 1.51
N PRO A 12 -0.86 39.17 2.33
CA PRO A 12 -0.85 39.79 3.65
C PRO A 12 -0.25 38.87 4.75
N PRO A 13 0.28 39.45 5.85
CA PRO A 13 0.93 38.71 6.96
C PRO A 13 -0.08 38.14 7.98
N PRO A 14 0.35 37.18 8.83
CA PRO A 14 -0.51 36.50 9.80
C PRO A 14 -0.75 37.32 11.09
N THR A 15 -1.91 37.10 11.70
CA THR A 15 -2.39 37.68 12.96
C THR A 15 -1.67 37.12 14.21
N PRO A 16 -1.55 37.89 15.31
CA PRO A 16 -0.82 37.47 16.51
C PRO A 16 -1.66 36.65 17.50
N LYS A 17 -0.96 35.78 18.24
CA LYS A 17 -1.47 34.94 19.34
C LYS A 17 -1.81 35.77 20.58
N GLU A 18 -2.95 35.48 21.21
CA GLU A 18 -3.30 36.00 22.53
C GLU A 18 -2.55 35.27 23.66
N SER A 19 -2.12 36.07 24.64
CA SER A 19 -1.26 35.73 25.76
C SER A 19 -2.06 35.55 27.06
N TRP A 20 -1.64 34.58 27.86
CA TRP A 20 -2.09 34.33 29.24
C TRP A 20 -1.70 35.47 30.19
N PRO A 21 -2.50 35.78 31.24
CA PRO A 21 -2.04 36.62 32.34
C PRO A 21 -1.39 35.84 33.49
N ASN A 22 -0.47 36.56 34.15
CA ASN A 22 0.57 36.15 35.10
C ASN A 22 0.11 35.69 36.49
N LYS A 23 0.98 34.88 37.11
CA LYS A 23 1.13 34.69 38.57
C LYS A 23 1.90 35.87 39.21
N GLN A 24 1.46 36.30 40.40
CA GLN A 24 2.18 36.88 41.55
C GLN A 24 1.10 37.07 42.65
N GLN A 25 1.26 36.86 43.96
CA GLN A 25 2.39 36.84 44.89
C GLN A 25 1.94 36.12 46.18
N ALA A 26 2.91 35.65 46.98
CA ALA A 26 2.73 34.96 48.26
C ALA A 26 2.75 35.91 49.47
N THR A 27 1.98 35.60 50.52
CA THR A 27 2.27 35.92 51.94
C THR A 27 1.52 34.97 52.88
N THR A 28 2.27 34.28 53.75
CA THR A 28 1.86 33.58 55.00
C THR A 28 1.97 34.55 56.20
N PRO A 29 1.71 34.18 57.49
CA PRO A 29 0.92 33.07 58.08
C PRO A 29 0.03 33.53 59.28
N THR A 30 -0.90 32.67 59.76
CA THR A 30 -1.26 32.58 61.20
C THR A 30 -2.12 31.35 61.52
N THR A 31 -1.66 30.52 62.45
CA THR A 31 -2.42 29.60 63.33
C THR A 31 -2.73 30.35 64.65
N PRO A 32 -3.72 29.97 65.52
CA PRO A 32 -3.79 28.60 66.11
C PRO A 32 -5.13 28.07 66.72
N VAL A 33 -5.09 26.78 67.14
CA VAL A 33 -5.76 26.12 68.32
C VAL A 33 -7.23 25.61 68.25
N ILE A 34 -7.34 24.26 68.29
CA ILE A 34 -8.18 23.32 69.11
C ILE A 34 -9.73 23.46 69.14
N ASP A 35 -10.48 22.42 68.74
CA ASP A 35 -11.22 21.50 69.63
C ASP A 35 -11.90 20.33 68.89
N ASP A 36 -12.00 19.20 69.59
CA ASP A 36 -12.60 17.92 69.20
C ASP A 36 -14.12 18.01 68.96
N GLU A 37 -14.64 17.27 67.96
CA GLU A 37 -15.90 16.54 68.12
C GLU A 37 -15.98 15.37 67.12
N PHE A 38 -16.18 14.17 67.67
CA PHE A 38 -16.45 12.91 67.00
C PHE A 38 -17.70 12.99 66.10
N LEU A 39 -17.64 12.40 64.90
CA LEU A 39 -18.78 11.74 64.25
C LEU A 39 -18.24 10.75 63.21
N ASP A 40 -18.55 9.47 63.43
CA ASP A 40 -18.45 8.40 62.45
C ASP A 40 -19.30 8.76 61.23
N GLU A 41 -18.69 8.84 60.04
CA GLU A 41 -19.41 8.72 58.78
C GLU A 41 -18.73 7.66 57.91
N ASP A 42 -19.41 6.53 57.78
CA ASP A 42 -19.11 5.46 56.86
C ASP A 42 -18.81 6.03 55.46
N VAL A 43 -17.60 5.81 54.97
CA VAL A 43 -17.26 6.00 53.55
C VAL A 43 -18.00 4.90 52.77
N PHE A 44 -19.28 5.14 52.47
CA PHE A 44 -19.96 4.45 51.39
C PHE A 44 -19.20 4.79 50.11
N LEU A 45 -18.57 3.79 49.51
CA LEU A 45 -18.23 3.86 48.09
C LEU A 45 -19.54 4.12 47.36
N ASP A 46 -19.70 5.33 46.85
CA ASP A 46 -20.74 5.67 45.91
C ASP A 46 -20.42 4.91 44.62
N GLU A 47 -20.90 3.67 44.56
CA GLU A 47 -21.08 2.93 43.32
C GLU A 47 -22.01 3.81 42.48
N THR A 48 -21.43 4.61 41.59
CA THR A 48 -22.18 5.43 40.65
C THR A 48 -23.03 4.51 39.79
N LEU A 49 -24.26 4.27 40.26
CA LEU A 49 -25.32 3.58 39.54
C LEU A 49 -25.58 4.39 38.27
N LEU A 50 -25.11 3.87 37.14
CA LEU A 50 -25.54 4.37 35.83
C LEU A 50 -27.08 4.21 35.78
N PRO A 51 -27.82 5.21 35.27
CA PRO A 51 -29.26 5.08 35.11
C PRO A 51 -29.59 3.81 34.32
N GLU A 52 -30.58 3.02 34.75
CA GLU A 52 -30.98 1.75 34.09
C GLU A 52 -31.18 1.90 32.56
N ASP A 53 -31.61 3.10 32.13
CA ASP A 53 -31.77 3.47 30.73
C ASP A 53 -30.44 3.52 29.96
N GLU A 54 -29.36 4.04 30.55
CA GLU A 54 -28.04 4.11 29.90
C GLU A 54 -27.39 2.72 29.78
N GLU A 55 -27.50 1.90 30.82
CA GLU A 55 -27.00 0.51 30.80
C GLU A 55 -27.73 -0.32 29.74
N SER A 56 -29.06 -0.15 29.62
CA SER A 56 -29.87 -0.82 28.60
C SER A 56 -29.49 -0.42 27.16
N LEU A 57 -29.12 0.85 26.94
CA LEU A 57 -28.66 1.35 25.64
C LEU A 57 -27.29 0.79 25.28
N ILE A 58 -26.38 0.71 26.26
CA ILE A 58 -25.05 0.12 26.07
C ILE A 58 -25.16 -1.37 25.74
N LEU A 59 -26.01 -2.12 26.44
CA LEU A 59 -26.24 -3.54 26.16
C LEU A 59 -26.78 -3.77 24.74
N ARG A 60 -27.76 -2.97 24.30
CA ARG A 60 -28.29 -3.05 22.93
C ARG A 60 -27.24 -2.74 21.87
N ASP A 61 -26.37 -1.76 22.09
CA ASP A 61 -25.27 -1.45 21.17
C ASP A 61 -24.26 -2.61 21.10
N ILE A 62 -23.95 -3.24 22.25
CA ILE A 62 -23.08 -4.43 22.29
C ILE A 62 -23.69 -5.59 21.51
N GLU A 63 -24.98 -5.89 21.73
CA GLU A 63 -25.70 -6.95 21.01
C GLU A 63 -25.71 -6.69 19.50
N GLN A 64 -26.02 -5.47 19.07
CA GLN A 64 -26.00 -5.10 17.65
C GLN A 64 -24.62 -5.26 17.01
N ARG A 65 -23.55 -4.89 17.72
CA ARG A 65 -22.17 -5.07 17.25
C ARG A 65 -21.79 -6.55 17.17
N GLN A 66 -22.19 -7.36 18.14
CA GLN A 66 -21.94 -8.80 18.14
C GLN A 66 -22.71 -9.49 16.99
N ASP A 67 -23.97 -9.12 16.79
CA ASP A 67 -24.79 -9.62 15.68
C ASP A 67 -24.15 -9.26 14.34
N PHE A 68 -23.71 -8.01 14.17
CA PHE A 68 -23.02 -7.58 12.96
C PHE A 68 -21.73 -8.35 12.72
N ALA A 69 -20.88 -8.50 13.75
CA ALA A 69 -19.65 -9.29 13.65
C ALA A 69 -19.92 -10.76 13.31
N SER A 70 -20.97 -11.36 13.88
CA SER A 70 -21.36 -12.74 13.59
C SER A 70 -21.84 -12.92 12.14
N ARG A 71 -22.48 -11.89 11.55
CA ARG A 71 -22.89 -11.89 10.13
C ARG A 71 -21.66 -11.79 9.24
N LEU A 72 -20.75 -10.85 9.53
CA LEU A 72 -19.52 -10.68 8.76
C LEU A 72 -18.62 -11.93 8.82
N ALA A 73 -18.52 -12.60 9.96
CA ALA A 73 -17.72 -13.82 10.12
C ALA A 73 -18.17 -14.97 9.19
N LYS A 74 -19.45 -15.02 8.78
CA LYS A 74 -19.95 -16.00 7.80
C LYS A 74 -19.45 -15.71 6.38
N TRP A 75 -19.01 -14.49 6.13
CA TRP A 75 -18.55 -14.02 4.84
C TRP A 75 -17.02 -13.92 4.75
N ALA A 76 -16.32 -14.16 5.85
CA ALA A 76 -14.86 -14.25 5.90
C ALA A 76 -14.32 -15.31 4.92
N ARG A 77 -13.04 -15.18 4.53
CA ARG A 77 -12.35 -16.24 3.79
C ARG A 77 -12.19 -17.49 4.65
N PRO A 78 -12.11 -18.71 4.07
CA PRO A 78 -11.86 -19.92 4.82
C PRO A 78 -10.59 -19.81 5.68
N PRO A 79 -10.57 -20.36 6.91
CA PRO A 79 -9.40 -20.31 7.76
C PRO A 79 -8.24 -21.10 7.14
N LEU A 80 -7.01 -20.67 7.44
CA LEU A 80 -5.81 -21.34 6.96
C LEU A 80 -5.71 -22.77 7.50
N SER A 81 -5.27 -23.69 6.64
CA SER A 81 -4.93 -25.05 7.05
C SER A 81 -3.69 -25.08 7.96
N SER A 82 -3.53 -26.14 8.74
CA SER A 82 -2.38 -26.32 9.63
C SER A 82 -1.05 -26.23 8.89
N GLY A 83 -1.01 -26.69 7.64
CA GLY A 83 0.21 -26.66 6.82
C GLY A 83 0.72 -25.25 6.52
N TYR A 84 -0.18 -24.29 6.29
CA TYR A 84 0.18 -22.88 6.14
C TYR A 84 0.63 -22.27 7.46
N VAL A 85 -0.10 -22.55 8.54
CA VAL A 85 0.19 -22.01 9.87
C VAL A 85 1.55 -22.49 10.38
N SER A 86 1.89 -23.76 10.19
CA SER A 86 3.19 -24.33 10.57
C SER A 86 4.29 -24.16 9.52
N GLN A 87 4.00 -23.48 8.41
CA GLN A 87 4.95 -23.24 7.30
C GLN A 87 5.60 -24.51 6.74
N CYS A 88 4.84 -25.62 6.66
CA CYS A 88 5.36 -26.93 6.23
C CYS A 88 4.98 -27.31 4.79
N GLN A 89 4.39 -26.38 4.03
CA GLN A 89 4.06 -26.57 2.62
C GLN A 89 4.47 -25.37 1.77
N SER A 90 4.61 -25.56 0.47
CA SER A 90 4.81 -24.45 -0.49
C SER A 90 3.57 -23.56 -0.53
N ILE A 91 3.77 -22.28 -0.81
CA ILE A 91 2.65 -21.35 -1.05
C ILE A 91 2.53 -21.14 -2.56
N MET A 92 1.38 -21.52 -3.12
CA MET A 92 1.07 -21.34 -4.53
C MET A 92 -0.19 -20.50 -4.66
N PHE A 93 -0.10 -19.40 -5.41
CA PHE A 93 -1.19 -18.45 -5.57
C PHE A 93 -1.21 -17.84 -6.98
N GLN A 94 -2.40 -17.48 -7.45
CA GLN A 94 -2.56 -16.75 -8.71
C GLN A 94 -2.47 -15.26 -8.39
N GLN A 95 -1.51 -14.57 -9.00
CA GLN A 95 -1.31 -13.15 -8.77
C GLN A 95 -2.34 -12.31 -9.52
N LEU A 96 -2.76 -11.20 -8.92
CA LEU A 96 -3.68 -10.21 -9.51
C LEU A 96 -3.05 -8.84 -9.64
N ASP A 97 -2.32 -8.40 -8.62
CA ASP A 97 -1.72 -7.07 -8.58
C ASP A 97 -0.29 -7.13 -8.05
N ILE A 98 0.53 -6.20 -8.53
CA ILE A 98 1.93 -6.09 -8.18
C ILE A 98 2.34 -4.63 -8.05
N ASP A 99 2.90 -4.29 -6.91
CA ASP A 99 3.49 -2.99 -6.67
C ASP A 99 4.84 -3.09 -5.96
N TYR A 100 5.39 -1.95 -5.56
CA TYR A 100 6.53 -1.94 -4.66
C TYR A 100 6.40 -0.82 -3.65
N VAL A 101 7.03 -1.02 -2.49
CA VAL A 101 7.20 -0.01 -1.45
C VAL A 101 8.68 0.16 -1.14
N ILE A 102 9.04 1.33 -0.60
CA ILE A 102 10.37 1.53 -0.04
C ILE A 102 10.31 1.21 1.44
N GLY A 103 11.10 0.23 1.87
CA GLY A 103 11.20 -0.20 3.26
C GLY A 103 12.65 -0.50 3.65
N ASP A 104 12.86 -0.95 4.88
CA ASP A 104 14.18 -1.40 5.33
C ASP A 104 14.50 -2.77 4.73
N SER A 105 15.77 -2.96 4.34
CA SER A 105 16.25 -4.25 3.85
C SER A 105 16.05 -5.35 4.89
N ASN A 106 15.47 -6.48 4.47
CA ASN A 106 15.26 -7.64 5.33
C ASN A 106 16.60 -8.34 5.64
N ARG A 107 17.13 -8.11 6.85
CA ARG A 107 18.44 -8.64 7.27
C ARG A 107 18.49 -10.16 7.42
N GLU A 108 17.36 -10.82 7.62
CA GLU A 108 17.32 -12.28 7.70
C GLU A 108 17.51 -12.90 6.32
N LEU A 109 16.87 -12.32 5.30
CA LEU A 109 16.98 -12.78 3.91
C LEU A 109 18.26 -12.26 3.24
N LEU A 110 18.71 -11.06 3.61
CA LEU A 110 19.86 -10.37 3.01
C LEU A 110 20.79 -9.83 4.11
N PRO A 111 21.61 -10.69 4.76
CA PRO A 111 22.43 -10.29 5.92
C PRO A 111 23.49 -9.21 5.61
N LEU A 112 23.94 -9.14 4.36
CA LEU A 112 24.94 -8.18 3.90
C LEU A 112 24.32 -6.85 3.43
N SER A 113 23.00 -6.79 3.30
CA SER A 113 22.29 -5.60 2.83
C SER A 113 21.80 -4.76 4.00
N SER A 114 21.91 -3.43 3.87
CA SER A 114 21.44 -2.49 4.88
C SER A 114 20.88 -1.21 4.26
N GLY A 115 20.03 -0.53 5.03
CA GLY A 115 19.34 0.69 4.61
C GLY A 115 18.08 0.41 3.80
N SER A 116 17.59 1.45 3.14
CA SER A 116 16.37 1.38 2.34
C SER A 116 16.54 0.52 1.10
N ALA A 117 15.52 -0.29 0.82
CA ALA A 117 15.40 -1.13 -0.36
C ALA A 117 13.98 -1.03 -0.94
N ALA A 118 13.86 -1.32 -2.23
CA ALA A 118 12.54 -1.53 -2.83
C ALA A 118 12.09 -2.96 -2.58
N ILE A 119 10.92 -3.12 -1.98
CA ILE A 119 10.29 -4.40 -1.67
C ILE A 119 9.08 -4.52 -2.60
N ILE A 120 9.08 -5.54 -3.44
CA ILE A 120 7.96 -5.80 -4.34
C ILE A 120 6.87 -6.51 -3.55
N ARG A 121 5.62 -6.10 -3.71
CA ARG A 121 4.47 -6.81 -3.12
C ARG A 121 3.66 -7.42 -4.25
N ILE A 122 3.38 -8.71 -4.13
CA ILE A 122 2.53 -9.43 -5.07
C ILE A 122 1.30 -9.89 -4.32
N PHE A 123 0.14 -9.43 -4.78
CA PHE A 123 -1.16 -9.78 -4.22
C PHE A 123 -1.82 -10.87 -5.07
N GLY A 124 -2.54 -11.77 -4.42
CA GLY A 124 -3.28 -12.80 -5.14
C GLY A 124 -3.97 -13.81 -4.23
N VAL A 125 -4.40 -14.93 -4.81
CA VAL A 125 -5.25 -15.91 -4.13
C VAL A 125 -4.78 -17.34 -4.38
N THR A 126 -4.76 -18.17 -3.33
CA THR A 126 -4.43 -19.59 -3.46
C THR A 126 -5.58 -20.38 -4.10
N ARG A 127 -5.36 -21.67 -4.42
CA ARG A 127 -6.43 -22.53 -4.97
C ARG A 127 -7.59 -22.73 -3.99
N GLU A 128 -7.27 -22.67 -2.70
CA GLU A 128 -8.19 -22.82 -1.57
C GLU A 128 -8.94 -21.51 -1.25
N GLY A 129 -8.61 -20.40 -1.91
CA GLY A 129 -9.27 -19.12 -1.71
C GLY A 129 -8.64 -18.26 -0.61
N HIS A 130 -7.40 -18.52 -0.20
CA HIS A 130 -6.70 -17.68 0.77
C HIS A 130 -6.05 -16.47 0.10
N SER A 131 -6.23 -15.28 0.68
CA SER A 131 -5.57 -14.07 0.19
C SER A 131 -4.10 -14.02 0.59
N VAL A 132 -3.27 -13.57 -0.33
CA VAL A 132 -1.80 -13.57 -0.23
C VAL A 132 -1.25 -12.18 -0.47
N CYS A 133 -0.33 -11.76 0.40
CA CYS A 133 0.60 -10.66 0.21
C CYS A 133 2.03 -11.22 0.30
N CYS A 134 2.65 -11.45 -0.85
CA CYS A 134 4.02 -11.92 -0.96
C CYS A 134 4.97 -10.73 -1.07
N LYS A 135 5.85 -10.53 -0.07
CA LYS A 135 6.88 -9.50 -0.06
C LYS A 135 8.18 -10.07 -0.60
N VAL A 136 8.62 -9.54 -1.74
CA VAL A 136 9.76 -10.03 -2.49
C VAL A 136 10.95 -9.09 -2.32
N HIS A 137 12.07 -9.65 -1.87
CA HIS A 137 13.31 -8.93 -1.54
C HIS A 137 14.44 -9.26 -2.50
N GLY A 138 15.44 -8.36 -2.56
CA GLY A 138 16.71 -8.60 -3.24
C GLY A 138 16.71 -8.32 -4.74
N PHE A 139 15.61 -7.81 -5.30
CA PHE A 139 15.58 -7.33 -6.68
C PHE A 139 16.04 -5.86 -6.74
N GLU A 140 17.06 -5.57 -7.55
CA GLU A 140 17.66 -4.24 -7.62
C GLU A 140 17.38 -3.55 -8.97
N PRO A 141 17.04 -2.25 -8.99
CA PRO A 141 16.77 -1.52 -10.23
C PRO A 141 18.05 -1.28 -11.01
N TYR A 142 17.98 -1.45 -12.34
CA TYR A 142 19.12 -1.25 -13.21
C TYR A 142 18.71 -0.74 -14.60
N PHE A 143 19.69 -0.23 -15.33
CA PHE A 143 19.56 0.14 -16.74
C PHE A 143 20.92 0.01 -17.43
N TYR A 144 20.99 0.28 -18.73
CA TYR A 144 22.22 0.10 -19.50
C TYR A 144 22.69 1.38 -20.18
N ILE A 145 24.00 1.47 -20.42
CA ILE A 145 24.64 2.42 -21.35
C ILE A 145 25.62 1.66 -22.24
N SER A 146 25.91 2.17 -23.44
CA SER A 146 27.00 1.65 -24.26
C SER A 146 28.34 1.92 -23.57
N CYS A 147 29.25 0.95 -23.58
CA CYS A 147 30.58 1.14 -23.02
C CYS A 147 31.39 2.10 -23.92
N PRO A 148 32.05 3.14 -23.38
CA PRO A 148 32.96 3.99 -24.15
C PRO A 148 34.03 3.17 -24.87
N GLN A 149 34.39 3.60 -26.09
CA GLN A 149 35.55 3.03 -26.77
C GLN A 149 36.82 3.29 -25.96
N GLY A 150 37.63 2.25 -25.78
CA GLY A 150 38.86 2.30 -24.97
C GLY A 150 38.65 2.01 -23.49
N MET A 151 37.41 1.97 -22.99
CA MET A 151 37.12 1.57 -21.62
C MET A 151 37.06 0.05 -21.48
N GLY A 152 37.83 -0.49 -20.54
CA GLY A 152 37.89 -1.91 -20.21
C GLY A 152 37.37 -2.23 -18.79
N PRO A 153 37.49 -3.48 -18.35
CA PRO A 153 37.08 -3.90 -17.00
C PRO A 153 37.79 -3.15 -15.87
N ASP A 154 39.07 -2.82 -16.06
CA ASP A 154 39.88 -2.13 -15.04
C ASP A 154 39.42 -0.68 -14.78
N ASP A 155 38.74 -0.07 -15.74
CA ASP A 155 38.23 1.31 -15.65
C ASP A 155 36.89 1.39 -14.90
N ILE A 156 36.18 0.27 -14.71
CA ILE A 156 34.82 0.24 -14.16
C ILE A 156 34.81 0.80 -12.73
N SER A 157 35.82 0.45 -11.91
CA SER A 157 35.90 0.93 -10.53
C SER A 157 36.02 2.46 -10.46
N HIS A 158 36.80 3.05 -11.38
CA HIS A 158 36.95 4.51 -11.44
C HIS A 158 35.67 5.19 -11.97
N PHE A 159 35.06 4.63 -13.02
CA PHE A 159 33.77 5.11 -13.55
C PHE A 159 32.66 5.07 -12.48
N HIS A 160 32.61 3.99 -11.69
CA HIS A 160 31.68 3.82 -10.57
C HIS A 160 31.85 4.93 -9.53
N GLN A 161 33.09 5.24 -9.12
CA GLN A 161 33.39 6.31 -8.16
C GLN A 161 32.94 7.69 -8.67
N ILE A 162 33.20 8.00 -9.94
CA ILE A 162 32.76 9.25 -10.57
C ILE A 162 31.22 9.33 -10.52
N LEU A 163 30.53 8.30 -10.99
CA LEU A 163 29.07 8.30 -11.07
C LEU A 163 28.41 8.37 -9.68
N GLU A 164 28.95 7.64 -8.71
CA GLU A 164 28.51 7.70 -7.30
C GLU A 164 28.68 9.11 -6.71
N GLY A 165 29.80 9.78 -6.97
CA GLY A 165 30.03 11.16 -6.55
C GLY A 165 28.99 12.13 -7.11
N ARG A 166 28.71 12.03 -8.42
CA ARG A 166 27.68 12.86 -9.09
C ARG A 166 26.27 12.56 -8.59
N MET A 167 25.97 11.29 -8.33
CA MET A 167 24.70 10.88 -7.73
C MET A 167 24.53 11.47 -6.33
N ARG A 168 25.59 11.46 -5.51
CA ARG A 168 25.57 12.07 -4.16
C ARG A 168 25.36 13.58 -4.22
N GLU A 169 26.00 14.26 -5.16
CA GLU A 169 25.81 15.70 -5.40
C GLU A 169 24.38 16.06 -5.80
N ALA A 170 23.74 15.23 -6.64
CA ALA A 170 22.39 15.45 -7.14
C ALA A 170 21.30 15.07 -6.13
N ASN A 171 21.59 14.15 -5.20
CA ASN A 171 20.59 13.59 -4.27
C ASN A 171 20.95 13.86 -2.79
N ARG A 172 21.40 15.08 -2.47
CA ARG A 172 21.92 15.48 -1.14
C ARG A 172 20.98 15.22 0.05
N ASN A 173 19.67 15.21 -0.19
CA ASN A 173 18.66 14.98 0.85
C ASN A 173 18.35 13.50 1.08
N SER A 174 18.89 12.60 0.24
CA SER A 174 18.69 11.16 0.36
C SER A 174 19.58 10.60 1.47
N LYS A 175 19.02 9.69 2.28
CA LYS A 175 19.74 8.97 3.34
C LYS A 175 20.32 7.63 2.87
N VAL A 176 20.27 7.36 1.57
CA VAL A 176 20.82 6.13 0.99
C VAL A 176 22.36 6.15 1.10
N PRO A 177 23.00 5.11 1.65
CA PRO A 177 24.44 5.11 1.87
C PRO A 177 25.26 5.01 0.58
N GLN A 178 24.72 4.33 -0.44
CA GLN A 178 25.36 4.11 -1.73
C GLN A 178 24.29 4.19 -2.82
N PHE A 179 24.43 5.10 -3.78
CA PHE A 179 23.43 5.31 -4.83
C PHE A 179 23.59 4.34 -6.00
N VAL A 180 24.83 4.11 -6.43
CA VAL A 180 25.20 3.13 -7.45
C VAL A 180 25.74 1.90 -6.75
N ARG A 181 24.99 0.79 -6.78
CA ARG A 181 25.34 -0.44 -6.07
C ARG A 181 26.56 -1.11 -6.70
N HIS A 182 26.49 -1.35 -8.00
CA HIS A 182 27.57 -1.92 -8.78
C HIS A 182 27.34 -1.65 -10.27
N ILE A 183 28.39 -1.86 -11.07
CA ILE A 183 28.37 -1.74 -12.52
C ILE A 183 28.98 -3.00 -13.12
N GLU A 184 28.25 -3.65 -14.03
CA GLU A 184 28.69 -4.86 -14.72
C GLU A 184 28.91 -4.56 -16.20
N MET A 185 30.06 -4.97 -16.74
CA MET A 185 30.25 -4.97 -18.18
C MET A 185 29.59 -6.21 -18.78
N VAL A 186 28.69 -6.01 -19.74
CA VAL A 186 27.88 -7.05 -20.36
C VAL A 186 27.91 -6.94 -21.89
N GLN A 187 27.76 -8.05 -22.59
CA GLN A 187 27.63 -8.06 -24.05
C GLN A 187 26.17 -7.96 -24.44
N LYS A 188 25.80 -6.86 -25.11
CA LYS A 188 24.43 -6.59 -25.55
C LYS A 188 24.44 -5.97 -26.95
N ARG A 189 23.26 -5.83 -27.55
CA ARG A 189 23.07 -5.06 -28.79
C ARG A 189 21.83 -4.21 -28.65
N SER A 190 21.81 -3.06 -29.32
CA SER A 190 20.58 -2.28 -29.42
C SER A 190 19.57 -3.03 -30.30
N ILE A 191 18.30 -2.94 -29.94
CA ILE A 191 17.19 -3.40 -30.80
C ILE A 191 17.02 -2.50 -32.03
N MET A 192 17.50 -1.25 -31.95
CA MET A 192 17.35 -0.26 -33.01
C MET A 192 18.38 -0.47 -34.11
N TYR A 193 17.86 -0.54 -35.34
CA TYR A 193 18.59 -0.73 -36.59
C TYR A 193 19.29 -2.09 -36.74
N TYR A 194 19.49 -2.49 -37.98
CA TYR A 194 20.34 -3.63 -38.28
C TYR A 194 21.80 -3.30 -37.97
N GLN A 195 22.48 -4.20 -37.26
CA GLN A 195 23.88 -4.09 -36.90
C GLN A 195 24.60 -5.36 -37.35
N GLN A 196 25.73 -5.22 -38.04
CA GLN A 196 26.53 -6.38 -38.45
C GLN A 196 27.15 -7.11 -37.25
N GLN A 197 27.52 -6.37 -36.19
CA GLN A 197 28.03 -6.97 -34.96
C GLN A 197 26.90 -7.60 -34.15
N LYS A 198 27.14 -8.83 -33.67
CA LYS A 198 26.15 -9.58 -32.86
C LYS A 198 25.96 -9.00 -31.46
N SER A 199 27.02 -8.43 -30.89
CA SER A 199 27.01 -7.76 -29.59
C SER A 199 28.20 -6.81 -29.48
N GLN A 200 28.08 -5.85 -28.58
CA GLN A 200 29.11 -4.91 -28.17
C GLN A 200 29.09 -4.76 -26.64
N PRO A 201 30.16 -4.26 -26.01
CA PRO A 201 30.16 -4.03 -24.57
C PRO A 201 29.20 -2.91 -24.17
N PHE A 202 28.40 -3.19 -23.15
CA PHE A 202 27.54 -2.26 -22.43
C PHE A 202 27.90 -2.28 -20.96
N LEU A 203 27.56 -1.22 -20.23
CA LEU A 203 27.62 -1.18 -18.78
C LEU A 203 26.19 -1.28 -18.24
N LYS A 204 25.91 -2.31 -17.44
CA LYS A 204 24.70 -2.43 -16.63
C LYS A 204 24.93 -1.71 -15.32
N ILE A 205 24.19 -0.65 -15.08
CA ILE A 205 24.32 0.19 -13.89
C ILE A 205 23.19 -0.18 -12.95
N VAL A 206 23.53 -0.73 -11.79
CA VAL A 206 22.57 -1.07 -10.74
C VAL A 206 22.55 0.04 -9.71
N VAL A 207 21.36 0.56 -9.39
CA VAL A 207 21.16 1.66 -8.44
C VAL A 207 20.37 1.18 -7.23
N ALA A 208 20.44 1.93 -6.13
CA ALA A 208 19.86 1.47 -4.87
C ALA A 208 18.33 1.49 -4.81
N LEU A 209 17.67 2.47 -5.46
CA LEU A 209 16.21 2.63 -5.44
C LEU A 209 15.68 2.98 -6.84
N PRO A 210 14.44 2.55 -7.20
CA PRO A 210 13.86 2.81 -8.51
C PRO A 210 13.82 4.29 -8.90
N THR A 211 13.54 5.16 -7.93
CA THR A 211 13.51 6.62 -8.11
C THR A 211 14.86 7.20 -8.51
N MET A 212 15.97 6.51 -8.24
CA MET A 212 17.33 6.95 -8.57
C MET A 212 17.71 6.70 -10.03
N VAL A 213 16.97 5.85 -10.75
CA VAL A 213 17.19 5.61 -12.18
C VAL A 213 17.05 6.90 -12.99
N ALA A 214 16.00 7.68 -12.71
CA ALA A 214 15.75 8.95 -13.41
C ALA A 214 16.85 9.99 -13.12
N SER A 215 17.33 10.07 -11.88
CA SER A 215 18.43 10.95 -11.47
C SER A 215 19.74 10.57 -12.17
N CYS A 216 20.08 9.28 -12.15
CA CYS A 216 21.28 8.74 -12.79
C CYS A 216 21.26 8.94 -14.30
N ARG A 217 20.12 8.65 -14.95
CA ARG A 217 19.88 8.93 -16.37
C ARG A 217 20.13 10.41 -16.71
N GLY A 218 19.58 11.33 -15.92
CA GLY A 218 19.74 12.77 -16.16
C GLY A 218 21.19 13.25 -16.02
N ILE A 219 21.98 12.66 -15.12
CA ILE A 219 23.42 12.95 -14.99
C ILE A 219 24.17 12.47 -16.23
N LEU A 220 23.92 11.23 -16.65
CA LEU A 220 24.57 10.60 -17.79
C LEU A 220 24.23 11.31 -19.12
N ASP A 221 22.99 11.76 -19.27
CA ASP A 221 22.52 12.50 -20.46
C ASP A 221 23.19 13.88 -20.58
N ARG A 222 23.28 14.63 -19.48
CA ARG A 222 24.03 15.92 -19.44
C ARG A 222 25.53 15.75 -19.63
N GLY A 223 26.04 14.59 -19.25
CA GLY A 223 27.44 14.20 -19.40
C GLY A 223 28.25 14.28 -18.11
N ILE A 224 29.29 13.46 -18.09
CA ILE A 224 30.26 13.35 -17.00
C ILE A 224 31.68 13.44 -17.56
N GLN A 225 32.56 14.06 -16.77
CA GLN A 225 33.99 14.13 -17.08
C GLN A 225 34.62 12.78 -16.78
N LEU A 226 35.30 12.19 -17.76
CA LEU A 226 36.05 10.95 -17.61
C LEU A 226 37.53 11.20 -17.89
N ASP A 227 38.39 10.64 -17.05
CA ASP A 227 39.84 10.73 -17.22
C ASP A 227 40.26 10.06 -18.53
N GLY A 228 41.13 10.74 -19.31
CA GLY A 228 41.58 10.28 -20.62
C GLY A 228 40.54 10.36 -21.76
N LEU A 229 39.24 10.42 -21.46
CA LEU A 229 38.15 10.45 -22.45
C LEU A 229 37.45 11.81 -22.56
N GLY A 230 37.66 12.72 -21.61
CA GLY A 230 37.03 14.03 -21.57
C GLY A 230 35.57 13.99 -21.15
N MET A 231 34.82 15.05 -21.47
CA MET A 231 33.38 15.12 -21.20
C MET A 231 32.62 14.18 -22.13
N LYS A 232 31.85 13.24 -21.57
CA LYS A 232 31.04 12.27 -22.32
C LYS A 232 29.60 12.30 -21.85
N SER A 233 28.67 12.43 -22.80
CA SER A 233 27.24 12.18 -22.64
C SER A 233 26.91 10.76 -23.06
N PHE A 234 25.93 10.16 -22.40
CA PHE A 234 25.53 8.77 -22.58
C PHE A 234 24.06 8.64 -22.89
N MET A 235 23.76 8.01 -24.02
CA MET A 235 22.43 7.45 -24.26
C MET A 235 22.20 6.27 -23.31
N THR A 236 21.05 6.28 -22.63
CA THR A 236 20.63 5.20 -21.76
C THR A 236 19.64 4.27 -22.46
N TYR A 237 19.69 2.99 -22.11
CA TYR A 237 18.81 1.95 -22.63
C TYR A 237 18.07 1.28 -21.48
N GLU A 238 16.79 0.98 -21.72
CA GLU A 238 15.89 0.33 -20.75
C GLU A 238 15.71 1.10 -19.42
N SER A 239 16.14 2.37 -19.35
CA SER A 239 16.06 3.24 -18.18
C SER A 239 14.66 3.79 -17.89
N ASN A 240 13.69 3.53 -18.76
CA ASN A 240 12.30 3.95 -18.62
C ASN A 240 11.34 2.76 -18.39
N VAL A 241 11.87 1.58 -18.04
CA VAL A 241 11.04 0.42 -17.70
C VAL A 241 10.66 0.52 -16.22
N LEU A 242 9.36 0.44 -15.92
CA LEU A 242 8.86 0.48 -14.55
C LEU A 242 9.44 -0.67 -13.73
N PHE A 243 9.76 -0.42 -12.45
CA PHE A 243 10.47 -1.39 -11.61
C PHE A 243 9.73 -2.73 -11.43
N ALA A 244 8.42 -2.69 -11.16
CA ALA A 244 7.61 -3.90 -11.08
C ALA A 244 7.57 -4.65 -12.43
N LEU A 245 7.43 -3.92 -13.54
CA LEU A 245 7.46 -4.52 -14.89
C LEU A 245 8.82 -5.16 -15.21
N ARG A 246 9.92 -4.51 -14.82
CA ARG A 246 11.28 -5.03 -14.94
C ARG A 246 11.43 -6.35 -14.17
N PHE A 247 10.97 -6.39 -12.92
CA PHE A 247 10.95 -7.61 -12.13
C PHE A 247 10.15 -8.73 -12.80
N MET A 248 8.95 -8.43 -13.32
CA MET A 248 8.12 -9.40 -14.02
C MET A 248 8.83 -9.99 -15.24
N ILE A 249 9.45 -9.15 -16.07
CA ILE A 249 10.21 -9.57 -17.25
C ILE A 249 11.37 -10.48 -16.83
N ASP A 250 12.17 -10.07 -15.86
CA ASP A 250 13.38 -10.78 -15.47
C ASP A 250 13.08 -12.11 -14.77
N CYS A 251 11.95 -12.21 -14.07
CA CYS A 251 11.50 -13.43 -13.39
C CYS A 251 10.53 -14.29 -14.23
N ASN A 252 10.31 -13.94 -15.50
CA ASN A 252 9.32 -14.57 -16.39
C ASN A 252 7.91 -14.65 -15.80
N ILE A 253 7.50 -13.64 -15.02
CA ILE A 253 6.16 -13.52 -14.44
C ILE A 253 5.29 -12.76 -15.44
N VAL A 254 4.14 -13.32 -15.79
CA VAL A 254 3.15 -12.69 -16.67
C VAL A 254 1.88 -12.34 -15.89
N GLY A 255 1.04 -11.47 -16.46
CA GLY A 255 -0.24 -11.09 -15.85
C GLY A 255 -1.12 -12.31 -15.54
N GLY A 256 -1.65 -12.41 -14.33
CA GLY A 256 -2.60 -13.45 -13.92
C GLY A 256 -2.00 -14.85 -13.79
N ASN A 257 -0.68 -15.02 -13.78
CA ASN A 257 -0.09 -16.36 -13.68
C ASN A 257 -0.02 -16.89 -12.24
N TRP A 258 0.28 -18.18 -12.12
CA TRP A 258 0.52 -18.80 -10.82
C TRP A 258 1.97 -18.59 -10.40
N ILE A 259 2.15 -18.22 -9.15
CA ILE A 259 3.44 -18.06 -8.50
C ILE A 259 3.53 -19.09 -7.38
N GLU A 260 4.68 -19.76 -7.28
CA GLU A 260 4.99 -20.67 -6.19
C GLU A 260 6.25 -20.23 -5.44
N VAL A 261 6.16 -20.26 -4.11
CA VAL A 261 7.32 -20.12 -3.22
C VAL A 261 7.48 -21.41 -2.43
N PRO A 262 8.57 -22.16 -2.64
CA PRO A 262 8.76 -23.47 -2.00
C PRO A 262 8.80 -23.41 -0.46
N VAL A 263 8.41 -24.51 0.18
CA VAL A 263 8.59 -24.68 1.63
C VAL A 263 10.03 -24.39 2.04
N GLY A 264 10.20 -23.68 3.17
CA GLY A 264 11.52 -23.27 3.66
C GLY A 264 12.17 -22.09 2.91
N LYS A 265 11.54 -21.56 1.85
CA LYS A 265 12.01 -20.38 1.10
C LYS A 265 11.25 -19.09 1.37
N TYR A 266 10.20 -19.16 2.18
CA TYR A 266 9.51 -17.99 2.71
C TYR A 266 9.63 -17.92 4.23
N ARG A 267 9.44 -16.72 4.79
CA ARG A 267 9.42 -16.46 6.23
C ARG A 267 8.20 -15.65 6.59
N LYS A 268 7.68 -15.84 7.80
CA LYS A 268 6.59 -15.00 8.31
C LYS A 268 7.08 -13.56 8.36
N THR A 269 6.22 -12.62 7.96
CA THR A 269 6.62 -11.22 8.01
C THR A 269 6.80 -10.71 9.44
N ALA A 270 7.85 -9.92 9.67
CA ALA A 270 8.10 -9.30 10.97
C ALA A 270 7.10 -8.18 11.27
N LYS A 271 6.60 -7.50 10.23
CA LYS A 271 5.62 -6.42 10.33
C LYS A 271 4.52 -6.63 9.29
N THR A 272 3.33 -6.95 9.75
CA THR A 272 2.13 -7.05 8.94
C THR A 272 1.74 -5.66 8.42
N LEU A 273 1.55 -5.53 7.11
CA LEU A 273 1.20 -4.30 6.41
C LEU A 273 -0.06 -4.47 5.55
N SER A 274 -0.56 -5.69 5.40
CA SER A 274 -1.78 -6.02 4.68
C SER A 274 -2.84 -6.63 5.60
N TYR A 275 -4.05 -6.81 5.09
CA TYR A 275 -5.10 -7.60 5.74
C TYR A 275 -5.21 -9.02 5.16
N CYS A 276 -4.29 -9.41 4.28
CA CYS A 276 -4.30 -10.74 3.68
C CYS A 276 -4.07 -11.84 4.73
N GLN A 277 -4.65 -13.01 4.51
CA GLN A 277 -4.47 -14.15 5.42
C GLN A 277 -3.02 -14.64 5.45
N LEU A 278 -2.36 -14.66 4.30
CA LEU A 278 -0.95 -15.05 4.16
C LEU A 278 -0.10 -13.82 3.83
N GLU A 279 0.71 -13.38 4.79
CA GLU A 279 1.71 -12.33 4.58
C GLU A 279 3.11 -12.84 4.95
N PHE A 280 3.99 -12.91 3.95
CA PHE A 280 5.31 -13.51 4.10
C PHE A 280 6.36 -12.83 3.23
N ASP A 281 7.62 -13.02 3.61
CA ASP A 281 8.78 -12.49 2.91
C ASP A 281 9.56 -13.62 2.23
N CYS A 282 10.03 -13.39 1.00
CA CYS A 282 10.93 -14.29 0.27
C CYS A 282 11.95 -13.53 -0.59
N LEU A 283 12.98 -14.21 -1.07
CA LEU A 283 13.90 -13.66 -2.07
C LEU A 283 13.29 -13.78 -3.47
N TYR A 284 13.58 -12.81 -4.34
CA TYR A 284 13.15 -12.88 -5.74
C TYR A 284 13.66 -14.13 -6.46
N SER A 285 14.86 -14.60 -6.08
CA SER A 285 15.49 -15.80 -6.66
C SER A 285 14.82 -17.11 -6.25
N ASP A 286 13.99 -17.09 -5.20
CA ASP A 286 13.28 -18.28 -4.72
C ASP A 286 11.87 -18.41 -5.32
N ILE A 287 11.43 -17.42 -6.10
CA ILE A 287 10.11 -17.42 -6.74
C ILE A 287 10.13 -18.30 -7.98
N ILE A 288 9.10 -19.14 -8.11
CA ILE A 288 8.87 -19.96 -9.29
C ILE A 288 7.65 -19.42 -10.02
N SER A 289 7.89 -18.81 -11.19
CA SER A 289 6.83 -18.46 -12.14
C SER A 289 6.31 -19.71 -12.84
N ARG A 290 5.01 -19.98 -12.74
CA ARG A 290 4.36 -21.07 -13.47
C ARG A 290 3.69 -20.50 -14.72
N HIS A 291 4.11 -20.97 -15.89
CA HIS A 291 3.46 -20.61 -17.15
C HIS A 291 1.98 -21.05 -17.14
N PRO A 292 1.06 -20.27 -17.72
CA PRO A 292 -0.38 -20.53 -17.68
C PRO A 292 -0.80 -21.64 -18.66
N GLU A 293 -0.23 -22.83 -18.48
CA GLU A 293 -0.45 -24.02 -19.30
C GLU A 293 -0.90 -25.19 -18.41
N GLY A 294 -1.69 -26.11 -19.00
CA GLY A 294 -2.19 -27.29 -18.29
C GLY A 294 -2.92 -26.93 -16.99
N GLU A 295 -2.50 -27.52 -15.87
CA GLU A 295 -3.06 -27.28 -14.53
C GLU A 295 -2.99 -25.81 -14.06
N PHE A 296 -2.07 -25.01 -14.62
CA PHE A 296 -1.87 -23.60 -14.29
C PHE A 296 -2.67 -22.63 -15.17
N SER A 297 -3.46 -23.16 -16.13
CA SER A 297 -4.44 -22.36 -16.87
C SER A 297 -5.74 -22.11 -16.10
N LYS A 298 -5.97 -22.90 -15.04
CA LYS A 298 -7.13 -22.75 -14.14
C LYS A 298 -7.00 -21.45 -13.33
N MET A 299 -8.12 -20.79 -13.05
CA MET A 299 -8.14 -19.59 -12.22
C MET A 299 -8.38 -19.94 -10.74
N ALA A 300 -7.87 -19.10 -9.85
CA ALA A 300 -8.18 -19.10 -8.43
C ALA A 300 -9.64 -18.64 -8.21
N PRO A 301 -10.27 -19.02 -7.10
CA PRO A 301 -11.64 -18.63 -6.78
C PRO A 301 -11.70 -17.18 -6.28
N PHE A 302 -11.48 -16.22 -7.18
CA PHE A 302 -11.52 -14.80 -6.86
C PHE A 302 -12.90 -14.36 -6.37
N ARG A 303 -12.94 -13.51 -5.33
CA ARG A 303 -14.14 -12.84 -4.84
C ARG A 303 -14.38 -11.57 -5.64
N ILE A 304 -15.50 -11.53 -6.36
CA ILE A 304 -15.92 -10.38 -7.16
C ILE A 304 -17.05 -9.68 -6.43
N LEU A 305 -16.81 -8.45 -5.96
CA LEU A 305 -17.80 -7.58 -5.34
C LEU A 305 -18.39 -6.65 -6.40
N SER A 306 -19.69 -6.77 -6.66
CA SER A 306 -20.47 -5.75 -7.35
C SER A 306 -21.22 -4.91 -6.33
N PHE A 307 -21.15 -3.59 -6.42
CA PHE A 307 -21.88 -2.70 -5.53
C PHE A 307 -22.47 -1.49 -6.26
N ASP A 308 -23.45 -0.86 -5.62
CA ASP A 308 -24.18 0.32 -6.08
C ASP A 308 -24.65 1.12 -4.86
N ILE A 309 -24.67 2.46 -4.97
CA ILE A 309 -25.13 3.34 -3.89
C ILE A 309 -26.35 4.16 -4.30
N GLU A 310 -27.15 4.52 -3.30
CA GLU A 310 -28.26 5.46 -3.45
C GLU A 310 -28.07 6.66 -2.53
N CYS A 311 -28.31 7.86 -3.06
CA CYS A 311 -28.18 9.13 -2.34
C CYS A 311 -29.52 9.89 -2.31
N ALA A 312 -29.83 10.53 -1.18
CA ALA A 312 -31.03 11.35 -1.05
C ALA A 312 -30.78 12.80 -1.50
N GLY A 313 -30.91 13.05 -2.82
CA GLY A 313 -30.68 14.37 -3.41
C GLY A 313 -31.77 15.41 -3.19
N ARG A 314 -31.38 16.69 -3.13
CA ARG A 314 -32.29 17.84 -3.19
C ARG A 314 -33.02 17.94 -4.53
N LYS A 315 -34.29 18.35 -4.50
CA LYS A 315 -35.14 18.44 -5.69
C LYS A 315 -34.54 19.37 -6.76
N GLY A 316 -34.33 18.83 -7.96
CA GLY A 316 -33.82 19.59 -9.12
C GLY A 316 -32.30 19.76 -9.16
N HIS A 317 -31.58 19.17 -8.21
CA HIS A 317 -30.12 19.16 -8.15
C HIS A 317 -29.60 17.74 -8.36
N PHE A 318 -28.43 17.63 -9.00
CA PHE A 318 -27.68 16.39 -8.97
C PHE A 318 -27.07 16.20 -7.57
N PRO A 319 -27.01 14.99 -7.00
CA PRO A 319 -26.45 14.77 -5.67
C PRO A 319 -25.02 15.29 -5.52
N GLU A 320 -24.76 15.98 -4.41
CA GLU A 320 -23.45 16.49 -4.02
C GLU A 320 -23.04 15.87 -2.67
N PRO A 321 -21.84 15.25 -2.55
CA PRO A 321 -21.41 14.54 -1.32
C PRO A 321 -21.48 15.37 -0.04
N THR A 322 -21.29 16.68 -0.17
CA THR A 322 -21.31 17.62 0.96
C THR A 322 -22.70 17.96 1.49
N HIS A 323 -23.77 17.62 0.75
CA HIS A 323 -25.15 18.01 1.08
C HIS A 323 -26.12 16.84 1.11
N ASP A 324 -25.92 15.85 0.24
CA ASP A 324 -26.91 14.83 -0.08
C ASP A 324 -26.39 13.47 0.45
N PRO A 325 -26.98 12.90 1.52
CA PRO A 325 -26.39 11.76 2.21
C PRO A 325 -26.56 10.46 1.41
N VAL A 326 -25.61 9.54 1.60
CA VAL A 326 -25.74 8.15 1.18
C VAL A 326 -26.76 7.45 2.07
N ILE A 327 -27.79 6.89 1.45
CA ILE A 327 -28.91 6.25 2.17
C ILE A 327 -28.93 4.74 2.01
N GLN A 328 -28.36 4.19 0.95
CA GLN A 328 -28.26 2.74 0.75
C GLN A 328 -26.96 2.35 0.06
N VAL A 329 -26.43 1.18 0.43
CA VAL A 329 -25.32 0.53 -0.27
C VAL A 329 -25.68 -0.94 -0.47
N ALA A 330 -25.88 -1.34 -1.73
CA ALA A 330 -26.22 -2.71 -2.09
C ALA A 330 -24.98 -3.47 -2.54
N ASN A 331 -24.83 -4.73 -2.11
CA ASN A 331 -23.64 -5.54 -2.41
C ASN A 331 -24.03 -6.95 -2.87
N LEU A 332 -23.36 -7.40 -3.93
CA LEU A 332 -23.38 -8.78 -4.42
C LEU A 332 -21.96 -9.31 -4.51
N VAL A 333 -21.68 -10.43 -3.85
CA VAL A 333 -20.36 -11.08 -3.93
C VAL A 333 -20.49 -12.45 -4.57
N THR A 334 -19.74 -12.66 -5.64
CA THR A 334 -19.70 -13.91 -6.42
C THR A 334 -18.29 -14.47 -6.42
N LEU A 335 -18.16 -15.79 -6.30
CA LEU A 335 -16.88 -16.46 -6.52
C LEU A 335 -16.70 -16.71 -8.02
N GLN A 336 -15.50 -16.46 -8.52
CA GLN A 336 -15.16 -16.69 -9.92
C GLN A 336 -15.44 -18.15 -10.31
N GLY A 337 -16.26 -18.34 -11.34
CA GLY A 337 -16.70 -19.65 -11.82
C GLY A 337 -18.07 -20.10 -11.30
N GLU A 338 -18.58 -19.47 -10.24
CA GLU A 338 -19.91 -19.75 -9.71
C GLU A 338 -21.01 -18.98 -10.46
N LYS A 339 -22.18 -19.60 -10.58
CA LYS A 339 -23.33 -19.02 -11.31
C LYS A 339 -24.16 -18.05 -10.47
N GLN A 340 -24.04 -18.11 -9.14
CA GLN A 340 -24.86 -17.37 -8.22
C GLN A 340 -23.97 -16.69 -7.16
N PRO A 341 -24.31 -15.47 -6.74
CA PRO A 341 -23.61 -14.82 -5.65
C PRO A 341 -23.88 -15.59 -4.34
N PHE A 342 -22.87 -15.66 -3.48
CA PHE A 342 -22.98 -16.24 -2.15
C PHE A 342 -23.29 -15.20 -1.07
N ILE A 343 -23.11 -13.90 -1.39
CA ILE A 343 -23.52 -12.78 -0.54
C ILE A 343 -24.48 -11.92 -1.33
N ARG A 344 -25.63 -11.62 -0.73
CA ARG A 344 -26.57 -10.59 -1.17
C ARG A 344 -26.94 -9.78 0.05
N ASN A 345 -26.49 -8.53 0.13
CA ASN A 345 -26.84 -7.66 1.25
C ASN A 345 -27.19 -6.25 0.78
N VAL A 346 -27.92 -5.54 1.64
CA VAL A 346 -28.16 -4.11 1.50
C VAL A 346 -28.00 -3.46 2.87
N MET A 347 -27.18 -2.41 2.91
CA MET A 347 -27.00 -1.57 4.07
C MET A 347 -27.83 -0.31 3.88
N THR A 348 -28.69 0.03 4.84
CA THR A 348 -29.64 1.14 4.73
C THR A 348 -29.48 2.13 5.88
N LEU A 349 -29.64 3.41 5.56
CA LEU A 349 -29.94 4.44 6.53
C LEU A 349 -31.40 4.29 6.97
N LYS A 350 -31.61 4.22 8.29
CA LYS A 350 -32.87 3.88 8.95
C LYS A 350 -33.38 2.47 8.60
N SER A 351 -34.53 2.13 9.18
CA SER A 351 -35.16 0.82 9.06
C SER A 351 -35.55 0.49 7.62
N CYS A 352 -35.31 -0.75 7.21
CA CYS A 352 -35.80 -1.33 5.97
C CYS A 352 -36.54 -2.65 6.25
N ALA A 353 -37.59 -2.93 5.48
CA ALA A 353 -38.32 -4.19 5.61
C ALA A 353 -37.47 -5.38 5.15
N PRO A 354 -37.65 -6.59 5.73
CA PRO A 354 -36.92 -7.78 5.28
C PRO A 354 -37.17 -8.09 3.80
N ILE A 355 -36.10 -8.47 3.09
CA ILE A 355 -36.15 -8.89 1.68
C ILE A 355 -35.75 -10.36 1.60
N VAL A 356 -36.56 -11.19 0.94
CA VAL A 356 -36.31 -12.64 0.86
C VAL A 356 -34.98 -12.92 0.15
N GLY A 357 -34.08 -13.63 0.85
CA GLY A 357 -32.78 -14.04 0.31
C GLY A 357 -31.72 -12.93 0.28
N VAL A 358 -31.94 -11.82 1.00
CA VAL A 358 -31.01 -10.70 1.15
C VAL A 358 -30.81 -10.40 2.63
N ASP A 359 -29.55 -10.23 3.05
CA ASP A 359 -29.22 -9.75 4.38
C ASP A 359 -29.41 -8.22 4.44
N VAL A 360 -30.51 -7.78 5.05
CA VAL A 360 -30.81 -6.36 5.27
C VAL A 360 -30.15 -5.90 6.58
N MET A 361 -29.36 -4.84 6.49
CA MET A 361 -28.66 -4.22 7.63
C MET A 361 -29.05 -2.74 7.70
N SER A 362 -29.71 -2.34 8.79
CA SER A 362 -30.20 -0.98 8.97
C SER A 362 -29.42 -0.26 10.06
N PHE A 363 -29.05 0.99 9.80
CA PHE A 363 -28.22 1.82 10.68
C PHE A 363 -28.87 3.17 10.94
N GLU A 364 -28.60 3.78 12.10
CA GLU A 364 -29.25 5.05 12.47
C GLU A 364 -28.62 6.27 11.81
N THR A 365 -27.31 6.24 11.54
CA THR A 365 -26.59 7.36 10.94
C THR A 365 -25.88 6.94 9.66
N GLU A 366 -25.67 7.87 8.74
CA GLU A 366 -24.88 7.65 7.51
C GLU A 366 -23.47 7.19 7.85
N ARG A 367 -22.86 7.77 8.89
CA ARG A 367 -21.54 7.38 9.39
C ARG A 367 -21.48 5.88 9.69
N ASP A 368 -22.51 5.33 10.30
CA ASP A 368 -22.55 3.91 10.66
C ASP A 368 -22.72 3.02 9.41
N VAL A 369 -23.49 3.47 8.41
CA VAL A 369 -23.57 2.80 7.09
C VAL A 369 -22.18 2.72 6.45
N LEU A 370 -21.45 3.85 6.39
CA LEU A 370 -20.13 3.92 5.76
C LEU A 370 -19.08 3.08 6.51
N LEU A 371 -19.10 3.10 7.84
CA LEU A 371 -18.20 2.28 8.66
C LEU A 371 -18.51 0.79 8.53
N ALA A 372 -19.79 0.42 8.52
CA ALA A 372 -20.22 -0.95 8.30
C ALA A 372 -19.81 -1.44 6.91
N TRP A 373 -19.93 -0.61 5.87
CA TRP A 373 -19.51 -0.97 4.52
C TRP A 373 -17.99 -1.15 4.41
N ARG A 374 -17.20 -0.28 5.06
CA ARG A 374 -15.74 -0.46 5.20
C ARG A 374 -15.41 -1.80 5.86
N ASP A 375 -16.05 -2.12 6.97
CA ASP A 375 -15.76 -3.35 7.71
C ASP A 375 -16.22 -4.59 6.95
N PHE A 376 -17.31 -4.49 6.20
CA PHE A 376 -17.74 -5.50 5.24
C PHE A 376 -16.69 -5.75 4.16
N ILE A 377 -16.17 -4.71 3.49
CA ILE A 377 -15.10 -4.87 2.49
C ILE A 377 -13.87 -5.53 3.11
N ARG A 378 -13.49 -5.13 4.32
CA ARG A 378 -12.32 -5.68 5.01
C ARG A 378 -12.49 -7.15 5.36
N GLU A 379 -13.67 -7.57 5.81
CA GLU A 379 -13.91 -8.97 6.18
C GLU A 379 -14.13 -9.87 4.95
N VAL A 380 -14.87 -9.36 3.95
CA VAL A 380 -15.09 -10.08 2.69
C VAL A 380 -13.80 -10.19 1.88
N ASP A 381 -12.91 -9.21 1.98
CA ASP A 381 -11.63 -9.19 1.28
C ASP A 381 -11.78 -9.47 -0.22
N PRO A 382 -12.57 -8.64 -0.97
CA PRO A 382 -12.83 -8.88 -2.38
C PRO A 382 -11.57 -8.67 -3.23
N ASP A 383 -11.38 -9.53 -4.23
CA ASP A 383 -10.24 -9.47 -5.14
C ASP A 383 -10.47 -8.49 -6.30
N VAL A 384 -11.72 -8.36 -6.73
CA VAL A 384 -12.13 -7.45 -7.81
C VAL A 384 -13.39 -6.73 -7.39
N MET A 385 -13.38 -5.39 -7.48
CA MET A 385 -14.56 -4.55 -7.31
C MET A 385 -15.07 -4.12 -8.67
N ILE A 386 -16.36 -4.35 -8.92
CA ILE A 386 -17.05 -4.01 -10.16
C ILE A 386 -18.34 -3.23 -9.85
N GLY A 387 -18.90 -2.60 -10.87
CA GLY A 387 -20.14 -1.85 -10.79
C GLY A 387 -20.27 -0.95 -12.01
N TYR A 388 -21.39 -0.24 -12.12
CA TYR A 388 -21.61 0.69 -13.23
C TYR A 388 -21.28 2.10 -12.78
N ASN A 389 -20.32 2.75 -13.45
CA ASN A 389 -19.86 4.11 -13.14
C ASN A 389 -19.18 4.32 -11.75
N ILE A 390 -18.85 3.24 -11.04
CA ILE A 390 -18.25 3.30 -9.69
C ILE A 390 -16.97 4.14 -9.58
N CYS A 391 -16.14 4.20 -10.63
CA CYS A 391 -14.90 4.98 -10.61
C CYS A 391 -15.13 6.49 -10.79
N LYS A 392 -16.29 6.91 -11.30
CA LYS A 392 -16.59 8.32 -11.60
C LYS A 392 -17.70 8.90 -10.71
N PHE A 393 -18.46 8.06 -10.02
CA PHE A 393 -19.51 8.48 -9.11
C PHE A 393 -19.34 7.82 -7.75
N ASP A 394 -19.64 6.53 -7.61
CA ASP A 394 -19.83 5.87 -6.32
C ASP A 394 -18.59 5.96 -5.41
N LEU A 395 -17.41 5.55 -5.88
CA LEU A 395 -16.18 5.59 -5.07
C LEU A 395 -15.76 7.02 -4.73
N PRO A 396 -15.67 7.99 -5.69
CA PRO A 396 -15.42 9.38 -5.34
C PRO A 396 -16.44 9.94 -4.34
N TYR A 397 -17.73 9.64 -4.50
CA TYR A 397 -18.81 10.13 -3.63
C TYR A 397 -18.68 9.62 -2.19
N LEU A 398 -18.26 8.36 -2.01
CA LEU A 398 -18.03 7.75 -0.70
C LEU A 398 -16.73 8.22 -0.02
N ILE A 399 -15.76 8.72 -0.80
CA ILE A 399 -14.47 9.19 -0.30
C ILE A 399 -14.54 10.64 0.17
N GLU A 400 -15.30 11.47 -0.55
CA GLU A 400 -15.62 12.86 -0.17
C GLU A 400 -16.49 12.90 1.09
#